data_AF-A0A955H058-F1
#
_entry.id   AF-A0A955H058-F1
#
_cell.length_a   1.000
_cell.length_b   1.000
_cell.length_c   1.000
_cell.angle_alpha   90.00
_cell.angle_beta   90.00
_cell.angle_gamma   90.00
#
_symmetry.space_group_name_H-M   'P 1'
#
loop_
_entity.id
_entity.type
_entity.pdbx_description
1 polymer ?
#
loop_
_entity_poly.entity_id
_entity_poly.type
_entity_poly.pdbx_seq_one_letter_code
_entity_poly.pdbx_strand_id
1 'polypeptide(L)'
;MFDFHQKRKLRAVINSPFTQAVLLALVFMIAWSAYVRFDIAMEMRDRRVQAELQAAALEARKTELEKQVKYLSSERGIEAEMRRQFDVALPGEQVVVIVEEQDSGPEVLPLSTSTPEESSVRHWYQFWR
;
A
#
# COMPACT_ATOMS: atom_id res chain seq x y z
N MET A 1 3.40 46.58 -56.81
CA MET A 1 2.33 47.59 -57.00
C MET A 1 0.93 46.99 -56.79
N PHE A 2 0.74 46.07 -55.82
CA PHE A 2 -0.56 45.46 -55.48
C PHE A 2 -0.99 45.70 -54.02
N ASP A 3 -0.29 46.59 -53.31
CA ASP A 3 -0.27 46.61 -51.85
C ASP A 3 -1.47 47.29 -51.17
N PHE A 4 -2.18 48.20 -51.82
CA PHE A 4 -3.22 48.99 -51.11
C PHE A 4 -4.61 48.34 -51.17
N HIS A 5 -5.03 47.82 -52.32
CA HIS A 5 -6.35 47.20 -52.47
C HIS A 5 -6.46 45.84 -51.78
N GLN A 6 -5.38 45.06 -51.75
CA GLN A 6 -5.34 43.79 -51.02
C GLN A 6 -5.47 44.02 -49.51
N LYS A 7 -4.78 45.03 -48.95
CA LYS A 7 -4.86 45.37 -47.52
C LYS A 7 -6.28 45.76 -47.08
N ARG A 8 -7.06 46.46 -47.91
CA ARG A 8 -8.45 46.83 -47.60
C ARG A 8 -9.38 45.61 -47.59
N LYS A 9 -9.23 44.71 -48.56
CA LYS A 9 -10.03 43.46 -48.64
C LYS A 9 -9.66 42.50 -47.51
N LEU A 10 -8.37 42.37 -47.20
CA LEU A 10 -7.88 41.53 -46.11
C LEU A 10 -8.40 42.01 -44.74
N ARG A 11 -8.36 43.32 -44.48
CA ARG A 11 -8.94 43.91 -43.26
C ARG A 11 -10.45 43.71 -43.17
N ALA A 12 -11.18 43.80 -44.28
CA ALA A 12 -12.63 43.56 -44.31
C ALA A 12 -12.98 42.09 -44.03
N VAL A 13 -12.20 41.14 -44.55
CA VAL A 13 -12.39 39.71 -44.29
C VAL A 13 -12.01 39.37 -42.84
N ILE A 14 -10.89 39.88 -42.33
CA ILE A 14 -10.44 39.64 -40.94
C ILE A 14 -11.40 40.25 -39.90
N ASN A 15 -11.99 41.43 -40.19
CA ASN A 15 -12.98 42.05 -39.30
C ASN A 15 -14.40 41.50 -39.46
N SER A 16 -14.61 40.49 -40.30
CA SER A 16 -15.89 39.78 -40.34
C SER A 16 -16.08 39.02 -39.02
N PRO A 17 -17.24 39.15 -38.33
CA PRO A 17 -17.49 38.44 -37.08
C PRO A 17 -17.40 36.92 -37.25
N PHE A 18 -17.72 36.41 -38.45
CA PHE A 18 -17.59 34.99 -38.76
C PHE A 18 -16.14 34.52 -38.80
N THR A 19 -15.26 35.29 -39.46
CA THR A 19 -13.83 34.97 -39.54
C THR A 19 -13.18 35.04 -38.17
N GLN A 20 -13.55 36.03 -37.34
CA GLN A 20 -13.10 36.11 -35.96
C GLN A 20 -13.56 34.92 -35.11
N ALA A 21 -14.82 34.49 -35.24
CA ALA A 21 -15.34 33.32 -34.52
C ALA A 21 -14.60 32.03 -34.89
N VAL A 22 -14.33 31.81 -36.17
CA VAL A 22 -13.54 30.65 -36.64
C VAL A 22 -12.12 30.69 -36.09
N LEU A 23 -11.48 31.86 -36.11
CA LEU A 23 -10.11 32.02 -35.61
C LEU A 23 -10.05 31.80 -34.09
N LEU A 24 -11.05 32.31 -33.35
CA LEU A 24 -11.17 32.10 -31.91
C LEU A 24 -11.40 30.61 -31.59
N ALA A 25 -12.28 29.94 -32.32
CA ALA A 25 -12.50 28.50 -32.17
C ALA A 25 -11.21 27.70 -32.42
N LEU A 26 -10.43 28.08 -33.43
CA LEU A 26 -9.16 27.43 -33.76
C LEU A 26 -8.12 27.64 -32.65
N VAL A 27 -8.00 28.86 -32.13
CA VAL A 27 -7.14 29.17 -30.97
C VAL A 27 -7.57 28.37 -29.75
N PHE A 28 -8.88 28.31 -29.48
CA PHE A 28 -9.42 27.57 -28.34
C PHE A 28 -9.15 26.07 -28.46
N MET A 29 -9.27 25.50 -29.67
CA MET A 29 -8.96 24.10 -29.92
C MET A 29 -7.48 23.78 -29.66
N ILE A 30 -6.57 24.65 -30.09
CA ILE A 30 -5.13 24.50 -29.84
C ILE A 30 -4.83 24.65 -28.34
N ALA A 31 -5.39 25.66 -27.70
CA ALA A 31 -5.22 25.91 -26.26
C ALA A 31 -5.72 24.71 -25.42
N TRP A 32 -6.88 24.18 -25.76
CA TRP A 32 -7.44 22.98 -25.12
C TRP A 32 -6.53 21.76 -25.31
N SER A 33 -6.05 21.52 -26.53
CA SER A 33 -5.13 20.41 -26.81
C SER A 33 -3.82 20.53 -26.01
N ALA A 34 -3.26 21.74 -25.92
CA ALA A 34 -2.06 22.00 -25.14
C ALA A 34 -2.31 21.79 -23.64
N TYR A 35 -3.45 22.26 -23.13
CA TYR A 35 -3.84 22.09 -21.72
C TYR A 35 -3.96 20.62 -21.33
N VAL A 36 -4.67 19.81 -22.12
CA VAL A 36 -4.81 18.37 -21.86
C VAL A 36 -3.45 17.66 -21.83
N ARG A 37 -2.55 18.00 -22.76
CA ARG A 37 -1.21 17.43 -22.77
C ARG A 37 -0.37 17.85 -21.56
N PHE A 38 -0.52 19.10 -21.13
CA PHE A 38 0.17 19.62 -19.95
C PHE A 38 -0.31 18.94 -18.67
N ASP A 39 -1.62 18.75 -18.53
CA ASP A 39 -2.25 18.09 -17.38
C ASP A 39 -1.77 16.64 -17.24
N ILE A 40 -1.80 15.88 -18.35
CA ILE A 40 -1.28 14.50 -18.39
C ILE A 40 0.21 14.46 -18.04
N ALA A 41 1.02 15.38 -18.58
CA ALA A 41 2.45 15.42 -18.29
C ALA A 41 2.73 15.68 -16.81
N MET A 42 1.94 16.54 -16.17
CA MET A 42 2.05 16.82 -14.74
C MET A 42 1.64 15.60 -13.90
N GLU A 43 0.49 15.00 -14.22
CA GLU A 43 0.00 13.81 -13.51
C GLU A 43 0.97 12.62 -13.61
N MET A 44 1.54 12.39 -14.79
CA MET A 44 2.53 11.32 -14.99
C MET A 44 3.80 11.54 -14.17
N ARG A 45 4.18 12.81 -13.93
CA ARG A 45 5.35 13.14 -13.11
C ARG A 45 5.11 12.76 -11.65
N ASP A 46 3.96 13.10 -11.11
CA ASP A 46 3.62 12.80 -9.71
C ASP A 46 3.42 11.30 -9.51
N ARG A 47 2.73 10.62 -10.44
CA ARG A 47 2.58 9.16 -10.43
C ARG A 47 3.93 8.46 -10.50
N ARG A 48 4.88 8.97 -11.30
CA ARG A 48 6.22 8.41 -11.39
C ARG A 48 6.99 8.52 -10.07
N VAL A 49 6.94 9.68 -9.41
CA VAL A 49 7.58 9.87 -8.10
C VAL A 49 7.00 8.90 -7.06
N GLN A 50 5.68 8.76 -7.02
CA GLN A 50 5.03 7.81 -6.10
C GLN A 50 5.43 6.37 -6.41
N ALA A 51 5.47 5.98 -7.69
CA ALA A 51 5.89 4.64 -8.10
C ALA A 51 7.36 4.36 -7.73
N GLU A 52 8.26 5.33 -7.91
CA GLU A 52 9.68 5.21 -7.53
C GLU A 52 9.84 5.05 -6.00
N LEU A 53 9.09 5.82 -5.21
CA LEU A 53 9.09 5.68 -3.74
C LEU A 53 8.55 4.32 -3.29
N GLN A 54 7.46 3.84 -3.88
CA GLN A 54 6.89 2.53 -3.57
C GLN A 54 7.86 1.40 -3.95
N ALA A 55 8.50 1.50 -5.12
CA ALA A 55 9.50 0.54 -5.56
C ALA A 55 10.69 0.47 -4.60
N ALA A 56 11.23 1.62 -4.19
CA ALA A 56 12.32 1.69 -3.22
C ALA A 56 11.94 1.08 -1.86
N ALA A 57 10.72 1.36 -1.37
CA ALA A 57 10.22 0.77 -0.13
C ALA A 57 10.05 -0.75 -0.23
N LEU A 58 9.56 -1.26 -1.37
CA LEU A 58 9.42 -2.69 -1.62
C LEU A 58 10.78 -3.38 -1.71
N GLU A 59 11.75 -2.77 -2.37
CA GLU A 59 13.10 -3.29 -2.48
C GLU A 59 13.79 -3.37 -1.11
N ALA A 60 13.66 -2.33 -0.29
CA ALA A 60 14.14 -2.35 1.08
C ALA A 60 13.51 -3.49 1.89
N ARG A 61 12.18 -3.67 1.82
CA ARG A 61 11.50 -4.79 2.48
C ARG A 61 11.96 -6.14 1.97
N LYS A 62 12.11 -6.30 0.65
CA LYS A 62 12.59 -7.54 0.05
C LYS A 62 13.97 -7.92 0.58
N THR A 63 14.91 -6.96 0.62
CA THR A 63 16.26 -7.24 1.13
C THR A 63 16.27 -7.61 2.61
N GLU A 64 15.41 -7.00 3.41
CA GLU A 64 15.27 -7.35 4.83
C GLU A 64 14.68 -8.76 5.01
N LEU A 65 13.62 -9.09 4.27
CA LEU A 65 13.04 -10.44 4.29
C LEU A 65 14.05 -11.49 3.80
N GLU A 66 14.83 -11.20 2.75
CA GLU A 66 15.87 -12.12 2.27
C GLU A 66 16.94 -12.38 3.32
N LYS A 67 17.34 -11.37 4.11
CA LYS A 67 18.27 -11.56 5.23
C LYS A 67 17.66 -12.44 6.31
N GLN A 68 16.39 -12.21 6.66
CA GLN A 68 15.68 -13.02 7.66
C GLN A 68 15.53 -14.46 7.20
N VAL A 69 15.13 -14.69 5.94
CA VAL A 69 15.04 -16.03 5.35
C VAL A 69 16.40 -16.72 5.35
N LYS A 70 17.48 -16.01 4.99
CA LYS A 70 18.84 -16.56 5.03
C LYS A 70 19.31 -16.90 6.45
N TYR A 71 18.91 -16.10 7.43
CA TYR A 71 19.17 -16.37 8.84
C TYR A 71 18.42 -17.63 9.29
N LEU A 72 17.11 -17.70 9.02
CA LEU A 72 16.24 -18.82 9.37
C LEU A 72 16.60 -20.12 8.64
N SER A 73 17.21 -20.06 7.45
CA SER A 73 17.65 -21.25 6.73
C SER A 73 19.03 -21.75 7.16
N SER A 74 19.78 -20.96 7.93
CA SER A 74 21.06 -21.41 8.49
C SER A 74 20.83 -22.40 9.63
N GLU A 75 21.67 -23.43 9.76
CA GLU A 75 21.57 -24.44 10.84
C GLU A 75 21.47 -23.79 12.22
N ARG A 76 22.25 -22.73 12.44
CA ARG A 76 22.24 -21.97 13.71
C ARG A 76 20.96 -21.16 13.93
N GLY A 77 20.32 -20.67 12.86
CA GLY A 77 19.04 -19.97 12.95
C GLY A 77 17.88 -20.92 13.23
N ILE A 78 17.89 -22.10 12.59
CA ILE A 78 16.93 -23.17 12.88
C ILE A 78 17.06 -23.63 14.33
N GLU A 79 18.28 -23.92 14.81
CA GLU A 79 18.52 -24.36 16.18
C GLU A 79 18.10 -23.30 17.21
N ALA A 80 18.43 -22.02 16.97
CA ALA A 80 18.07 -20.93 17.88
C ALA A 80 16.55 -20.75 18.00
N GLU A 81 15.83 -20.85 16.89
CA GLU A 81 14.37 -20.69 16.91
C GLU A 81 13.66 -21.94 17.46
N MET A 82 14.21 -23.13 17.19
CA MET A 82 13.76 -24.37 17.82
C MET A 82 13.91 -24.31 19.35
N ARG A 83 15.06 -23.86 19.86
CA ARG A 83 15.28 -23.65 21.30
C ARG A 83 14.29 -22.67 21.92
N ARG A 84 13.92 -21.60 21.21
CA ARG A 84 13.00 -20.57 21.69
C ARG A 84 11.53 -20.99 21.68
N GLN A 85 11.10 -21.71 20.65
CA GLN A 85 9.68 -22.08 20.46
C GLN A 85 9.32 -23.41 21.11
N PHE A 86 10.28 -24.34 21.21
CA PHE A 86 9.99 -25.74 21.57
C PHE A 86 10.76 -26.23 22.80
N ASP A 87 11.47 -25.36 23.53
CA ASP A 87 12.29 -25.70 24.72
C ASP A 87 13.20 -26.94 24.51
N VAL A 88 13.69 -27.13 23.28
CA VAL A 88 14.52 -28.29 22.93
C VAL A 88 15.98 -28.05 23.31
N ALA A 89 16.58 -29.01 24.01
CA ALA A 89 18.00 -28.98 24.39
C ALA A 89 18.78 -30.11 23.69
N LEU A 90 20.08 -29.94 23.53
CA LEU A 90 20.92 -31.02 22.99
C LEU A 90 21.05 -32.19 23.99
N PRO A 91 21.29 -33.41 23.51
CA PRO A 91 21.55 -34.54 24.39
C PRO A 91 22.79 -34.27 25.27
N GLY A 92 22.58 -34.15 26.58
CA GLY A 92 23.62 -33.82 27.58
C GLY A 92 23.54 -32.40 28.16
N GLU A 93 22.62 -31.56 27.70
CA GLU A 93 22.37 -30.21 28.23
C GLU A 93 21.22 -30.25 29.26
N GLN A 94 21.39 -29.58 30.41
CA GLN A 94 20.41 -29.60 31.51
C GLN A 94 19.61 -28.30 31.56
N VAL A 95 18.30 -28.39 31.30
CA VAL A 95 17.38 -27.24 31.30
C VAL A 95 16.88 -27.00 32.72
N VAL A 96 17.07 -25.78 33.23
CA VAL A 96 16.53 -25.33 34.52
C VAL A 96 15.39 -24.34 34.25
N VAL A 97 14.15 -24.79 34.44
CA VAL A 97 12.96 -23.93 34.36
C VAL A 97 12.73 -23.33 35.75
N ILE A 98 12.99 -22.03 35.89
CA ILE A 98 12.70 -21.31 37.13
C ILE A 98 11.23 -20.91 37.07
N VAL A 99 10.40 -21.60 37.85
CA VAL A 99 9.01 -21.22 38.08
C VAL A 99 8.97 -20.38 39.34
N GLU A 100 8.38 -19.19 39.28
CA GLU A 100 8.07 -18.42 40.50
C GLU A 100 7.01 -19.20 41.29
N GLU A 101 7.39 -19.69 42.47
CA GLU A 101 6.46 -20.30 43.42
C GLU A 101 5.49 -19.22 43.90
N GLN A 102 4.25 -19.30 43.41
CA GLN A 102 3.14 -18.61 44.03
C GLN A 102 2.97 -19.22 45.43
N ASP A 103 3.22 -18.41 46.45
CA ASP A 103 3.14 -18.76 47.87
C ASP A 103 1.95 -19.70 48.18
N SER A 104 2.27 -20.74 48.93
CA SER A 104 1.37 -21.75 49.48
C SER A 104 0.15 -21.15 50.22
N GLY A 105 -1.05 -21.57 49.81
CA GLY A 105 -2.30 -21.52 50.60
C GLY A 105 -3.06 -22.84 50.47
N PRO A 106 -3.60 -23.42 51.57
CA PRO A 106 -4.12 -24.79 51.57
C PRO A 106 -5.57 -24.89 51.09
N GLU A 107 -5.98 -26.12 50.83
CA GLU A 107 -7.35 -26.60 50.58
C GLU A 107 -7.79 -26.62 49.11
N VAL A 108 -7.45 -27.73 48.44
CA VAL A 108 -8.22 -28.28 47.33
C VAL A 108 -9.64 -28.62 47.80
N LEU A 109 -10.53 -27.64 47.77
CA LEU A 109 -11.95 -27.89 47.67
C LEU A 109 -12.22 -28.41 46.25
N PRO A 110 -12.97 -29.51 46.05
CA PRO A 110 -13.43 -29.85 44.72
C PRO A 110 -14.27 -28.67 44.25
N LEU A 111 -13.79 -27.97 43.21
CA LEU A 111 -14.56 -26.99 42.48
C LEU A 111 -15.88 -27.68 42.13
N SER A 112 -16.96 -27.24 42.74
CA SER A 112 -18.30 -27.58 42.28
C SER A 112 -18.31 -27.27 40.80
N THR A 113 -18.59 -28.28 39.98
CA THR A 113 -18.86 -28.10 38.56
C THR A 113 -20.03 -27.14 38.45
N SER A 114 -19.73 -25.85 38.36
CA SER A 114 -20.65 -24.87 37.81
C SER A 114 -20.79 -25.26 36.36
N THR A 115 -21.86 -26.01 36.08
CA THR A 115 -22.50 -26.07 34.77
C THR A 115 -22.39 -24.69 34.13
N PRO A 116 -21.62 -24.52 33.04
CA PRO A 116 -21.71 -23.30 32.27
C PRO A 116 -23.13 -23.28 31.72
N GLU A 117 -23.92 -22.31 32.17
CA GLU A 117 -25.13 -21.94 31.47
C GLU A 117 -24.82 -21.84 29.98
N GLU A 118 -25.71 -22.45 29.22
CA GLU A 118 -25.72 -22.64 27.78
C GLU A 118 -25.47 -21.31 27.05
N SER A 119 -24.20 -20.93 26.91
CA SER A 119 -23.81 -19.75 26.17
C SER A 119 -24.06 -20.04 24.70
N SER A 120 -25.14 -19.45 24.18
CA SER A 120 -25.63 -19.56 22.81
C SER A 120 -24.48 -19.70 21.81
N VAL A 121 -24.33 -20.90 21.27
CA VAL A 121 -23.43 -21.15 20.13
C VAL A 121 -23.97 -20.29 18.98
N ARG A 122 -23.33 -19.15 18.74
CA ARG A 122 -23.61 -18.35 17.55
C ARG A 122 -23.15 -19.18 16.37
N HIS A 123 -24.11 -19.72 15.65
CA HIS A 123 -23.82 -20.50 14.48
C HIS A 123 -23.42 -19.56 13.33
N TRP A 124 -22.26 -19.84 12.73
CA TRP A 124 -21.62 -19.05 11.68
C TRP A 124 -22.53 -18.74 10.47
N TYR A 125 -23.56 -19.57 10.23
CA TYR A 125 -24.50 -19.41 9.12
C TYR A 125 -25.53 -18.29 9.33
N GLN A 126 -25.68 -17.72 10.55
CA GLN A 126 -26.55 -16.56 10.77
C GLN A 126 -25.96 -15.25 10.22
N PHE A 127 -24.68 -15.23 9.83
CA PHE A 127 -23.99 -14.02 9.38
C PHE A 127 -24.28 -13.65 7.91
N TRP A 128 -24.87 -14.55 7.12
CA TRP A 128 -25.07 -14.39 5.67
C TRP A 128 -26.53 -14.20 5.25
N ARG A 129 -27.40 -13.76 6.18
CA ARG A 129 -28.78 -13.43 5.88
C ARG A 129 -29.00 -11.93 5.75
#